data_AF-A0A3D5U7U3-F1
#
_entry.id   AF-A0A3D5U7U3-F1
#
_cell.length_a   1.000
_cell.length_b   1.000
_cell.length_c   1.000
_cell.angle_alpha   90.00
_cell.angle_beta   90.00
_cell.angle_gamma   90.00
#
_symmetry.space_group_name_H-M   'P 1'
#
loop_
_entity.id
_entity.type
_entity.pdbx_description
1 polymer ?
#
loop_
_entity_poly.entity_id
_entity_poly.type
_entity_poly.pdbx_seq_one_letter_code
_entity_poly.pdbx_strand_id
1 'polypeptide(L)'
;MNSKKISLIIGCILCFLLLAVSAHGASILEGASQSDAQALYERIHEKYRDKYPIPSTIGLLGDGDNQFAPSPFADAILFFADADYLYCIYLAEIDASLERGRLVKRDQDTQSDMIDFKIITQPNQLFAYGFQASPGGVMSDYTLDTAFNGDWSWNSDAILSTEVSS
;
A
#
# COMPACT_ATOMS: atom_id res chain seq x y z
N MET A 1 59.03 -5.41 13.09
CA MET A 1 57.68 -5.81 12.61
C MET A 1 57.48 -5.19 11.22
N ASN A 2 57.23 -5.99 10.17
CA ASN A 2 57.24 -5.51 8.78
C ASN A 2 56.06 -4.57 8.48
N SER A 3 56.34 -3.40 7.90
CA SER A 3 55.35 -2.38 7.48
C SER A 3 54.15 -2.98 6.70
N LYS A 4 54.39 -3.96 5.83
CA LYS A 4 53.33 -4.69 5.10
C LYS A 4 52.30 -5.40 6.00
N LYS A 5 52.72 -5.94 7.16
CA LYS A 5 51.81 -6.59 8.11
C LYS A 5 50.94 -5.58 8.85
N ILE A 6 51.47 -4.39 9.13
CA ILE A 6 50.75 -3.31 9.80
C ILE A 6 49.68 -2.72 8.87
N SER A 7 50.01 -2.47 7.60
CA SER A 7 49.03 -2.00 6.61
C SER A 7 47.90 -2.99 6.37
N LEU A 8 48.18 -4.30 6.37
CA LEU A 8 47.15 -5.34 6.23
C LEU A 8 46.18 -5.34 7.42
N ILE A 9 46.71 -5.24 8.65
CA ILE A 9 45.90 -5.20 9.87
C ILE A 9 45.02 -3.95 9.89
N ILE A 10 45.57 -2.77 9.56
CA ILE A 10 44.81 -1.52 9.50
C ILE A 10 43.72 -1.60 8.42
N GLY A 11 44.03 -2.16 7.24
CA GLY A 11 43.05 -2.36 6.18
C GLY A 11 41.90 -3.28 6.58
N CYS A 12 42.19 -4.38 7.29
CA CYS A 12 41.16 -5.27 7.83
C CYS A 12 40.28 -4.56 8.86
N ILE A 13 40.87 -3.79 9.79
CA ILE A 13 40.13 -3.04 10.81
C ILE A 13 39.19 -2.01 10.15
N LEU A 14 39.66 -1.30 9.13
CA LEU A 14 38.85 -0.35 8.37
C LEU A 14 37.69 -1.02 7.63
N CYS A 15 37.93 -2.17 6.99
CA CYS A 15 36.86 -2.96 6.35
C CYS A 15 35.80 -3.43 7.36
N PHE A 16 36.23 -3.93 8.52
CA PHE A 16 35.30 -4.36 9.56
C PHE A 16 34.48 -3.20 10.13
N LEU A 17 35.10 -2.03 10.33
CA LEU A 17 34.39 -0.83 10.78
C LEU A 17 33.37 -0.35 9.74
N LEU A 18 33.73 -0.36 8.44
CA LEU A 18 32.82 0.00 7.35
C LEU A 18 31.61 -0.95 7.28
N LEU A 19 31.84 -2.26 7.38
CA LEU A 19 30.77 -3.27 7.40
C LEU A 19 29.87 -3.15 8.64
N ALA A 20 30.45 -2.85 9.81
CA ALA A 20 29.70 -2.65 11.04
C ALA A 20 28.83 -1.39 10.97
N VAL A 21 29.34 -0.30 10.40
CA VAL A 21 28.59 0.95 10.20
C VAL A 21 27.45 0.75 9.19
N SER A 22 27.68 0.04 8.08
CA SER A 22 26.62 -0.25 7.11
C SER A 22 25.54 -1.16 7.70
N ALA A 23 25.92 -2.16 8.50
CA ALA A 23 24.97 -3.05 9.16
C ALA A 23 24.15 -2.33 10.25
N HIS A 24 24.79 -1.44 11.03
CA HIS A 24 24.07 -0.59 11.99
C HIS A 24 23.12 0.39 11.30
N GLY A 25 23.56 1.00 10.18
CA GLY A 25 22.71 1.90 9.39
C GLY A 25 21.46 1.21 8.85
N ALA A 26 21.61 0.01 8.29
CA ALA A 26 20.48 -0.79 7.80
C ALA A 26 19.52 -1.19 8.94
N SER A 27 20.04 -1.62 10.09
CA SER A 27 19.22 -2.00 11.25
C SER A 27 18.45 -0.82 11.86
N ILE A 28 19.04 0.38 11.88
CA ILE A 28 18.35 1.60 12.36
C ILE A 28 17.22 2.00 11.39
N LEU A 29 17.46 1.88 10.08
CA LEU A 29 16.46 2.19 9.05
C LEU A 29 15.29 1.18 9.08
N GLU A 30 15.58 -0.11 9.21
CA GLU A 30 14.55 -1.15 9.38
C GLU A 30 13.75 -0.95 10.68
N GLY A 31 14.41 -0.63 11.79
CA GLY A 31 13.77 -0.35 13.07
C GLY A 31 12.90 0.92 13.06
N ALA A 32 13.31 1.95 12.32
CA ALA A 32 12.53 3.18 12.14
C ALA A 32 11.28 2.92 11.28
N SER A 33 11.43 2.26 10.12
CA SER A 33 10.29 1.86 9.27
C SER A 33 9.26 1.03 10.03
N GLN A 34 9.72 0.06 10.84
CA GLN A 34 8.84 -0.76 11.67
C GLN A 34 8.11 0.05 12.74
N SER A 35 8.76 1.07 13.31
CA SER A 35 8.13 1.98 14.29
C SER A 35 7.12 2.92 13.65
N ASP A 36 7.36 3.39 12.43
CA ASP A 36 6.46 4.29 11.71
C ASP A 36 5.20 3.57 11.23
N ALA A 37 5.35 2.34 10.71
CA ALA A 37 4.23 1.50 10.33
C ALA A 37 3.35 1.16 11.55
N GLN A 38 3.96 0.82 12.69
CA GLN A 38 3.25 0.55 13.94
C GLN A 38 2.51 1.80 14.44
N ALA A 39 3.15 2.97 14.44
CA ALA A 39 2.52 4.22 14.84
C ALA A 39 1.37 4.60 13.92
N LEU A 40 1.48 4.39 12.61
CA LEU A 40 0.40 4.60 11.65
C LEU A 40 -0.78 3.65 11.93
N TYR A 41 -0.49 2.38 12.21
CA TYR A 41 -1.50 1.39 12.57
C TYR A 41 -2.29 1.81 13.81
N GLU A 42 -1.60 2.25 14.87
CA GLU A 42 -2.21 2.75 16.10
C GLU A 42 -3.08 3.99 15.85
N ARG A 43 -2.60 4.96 15.03
CA ARG A 43 -3.38 6.15 14.68
C ARG A 43 -4.66 5.80 13.92
N ILE A 44 -4.61 4.82 13.01
CA ILE A 44 -5.79 4.38 12.26
C ILE A 44 -6.80 3.74 13.21
N HIS A 45 -6.36 2.83 14.07
CA HIS A 45 -7.25 2.22 15.07
C HIS A 45 -7.84 3.26 16.02
N GLU A 46 -7.09 4.29 16.39
CA GLU A 46 -7.62 5.39 17.19
C GLU A 46 -8.67 6.21 16.41
N LYS A 47 -8.37 6.59 15.17
CA LYS A 47 -9.26 7.38 14.30
C LYS A 47 -10.58 6.68 14.03
N TYR A 48 -10.56 5.35 13.90
CA TYR A 48 -11.73 4.53 13.60
C TYR A 48 -12.24 3.72 14.81
N ARG A 49 -11.81 4.07 16.03
CA ARG A 49 -12.17 3.37 17.28
C ARG A 49 -13.68 3.21 17.48
N ASP A 50 -14.46 4.22 17.08
CA ASP A 50 -15.92 4.25 17.25
C ASP A 50 -16.67 3.54 16.11
N LYS A 51 -15.95 2.96 15.14
CA LYS A 51 -16.52 2.21 14.02
C LYS A 51 -16.50 0.72 14.32
N TYR A 52 -17.36 -0.04 13.62
CA TYR A 52 -17.38 -1.49 13.73
C TYR A 52 -16.23 -2.10 12.91
N PRO A 53 -15.25 -2.78 13.52
CA PRO A 53 -14.21 -3.47 12.76
C PRO A 53 -14.81 -4.69 12.07
N ILE A 54 -14.59 -4.80 10.76
CA ILE A 54 -15.02 -5.97 9.98
C ILE A 54 -13.86 -6.95 9.93
N PRO A 55 -14.01 -8.16 10.49
CA PRO A 55 -13.03 -9.22 10.31
C PRO A 55 -13.02 -9.59 8.83
N SER A 56 -11.96 -9.22 8.13
CA SER A 56 -11.81 -9.55 6.73
C SER A 56 -11.30 -10.98 6.61
N THR A 57 -12.09 -11.84 5.96
CA THR A 57 -11.49 -13.00 5.29
C THR A 57 -10.96 -12.47 3.97
N ILE A 58 -9.76 -11.89 4.02
CA ILE A 58 -9.11 -11.34 2.82
C ILE A 58 -8.79 -12.54 1.91
N GLY A 59 -9.27 -12.49 0.66
CA GLY A 59 -8.87 -13.44 -0.38
C GLY A 59 -7.40 -13.22 -0.78
N LEU A 60 -6.97 -13.80 -1.91
CA LEU A 60 -5.66 -13.48 -2.47
C LEU A 60 -5.64 -12.00 -2.89
N LEU A 61 -4.74 -11.22 -2.28
CA LEU A 61 -4.36 -9.89 -2.74
C LEU A 61 -3.19 -10.04 -3.71
N GLY A 62 -3.26 -9.31 -4.83
CA GLY A 62 -2.18 -9.34 -5.80
C GLY A 62 -2.52 -8.65 -7.10
N ASP A 63 -1.54 -8.60 -7.98
CA ASP A 63 -1.63 -8.03 -9.32
C ASP A 63 -2.67 -8.79 -10.16
N GLY A 64 -3.80 -8.13 -10.44
CA GLY A 64 -4.90 -8.69 -11.22
C GLY A 64 -4.49 -9.08 -12.64
N ASP A 65 -3.49 -8.42 -13.22
CA ASP A 65 -2.98 -8.70 -14.56
C ASP A 65 -1.95 -9.85 -14.56
N ASN A 66 -1.41 -10.18 -13.39
CA ASN A 66 -0.40 -11.22 -13.22
C ASN A 66 -0.85 -12.34 -12.26
N GLN A 67 -2.04 -12.90 -12.50
CA GLN A 67 -2.59 -14.05 -11.74
C GLN A 67 -2.68 -13.82 -10.23
N PHE A 68 -2.94 -12.58 -9.78
CA PHE A 68 -2.91 -12.20 -8.38
C PHE A 68 -1.56 -12.49 -7.72
N ALA A 69 -0.46 -12.28 -8.46
CA ALA A 69 0.89 -12.33 -7.88
C ALA A 69 0.94 -11.37 -6.67
N PRO A 70 1.53 -11.78 -5.53
CA PRO A 70 1.58 -10.94 -4.34
C PRO A 70 2.18 -9.57 -4.64
N SER A 71 1.67 -8.55 -3.96
CA SER A 71 2.26 -7.21 -4.01
C SER A 71 3.77 -7.30 -3.72
N PRO A 72 4.63 -6.63 -4.50
CA PRO A 72 6.05 -6.53 -4.19
C PRO A 72 6.31 -5.66 -2.95
N PHE A 73 5.30 -4.92 -2.50
CA PHE A 73 5.35 -4.05 -1.33
C PHE A 73 4.75 -4.74 -0.10
N ALA A 74 5.28 -4.43 1.08
CA ALA A 74 4.65 -4.82 2.33
C ALA A 74 3.35 -4.02 2.49
N ASP A 75 2.21 -4.72 2.56
CA ASP A 75 0.90 -4.10 2.64
C ASP A 75 -0.03 -4.71 3.69
N ALA A 76 -1.07 -3.96 4.03
CA ALA A 76 -2.14 -4.39 4.92
C ALA A 76 -3.46 -3.72 4.53
N ILE A 77 -4.58 -4.43 4.74
CA ILE A 77 -5.92 -3.89 4.49
C ILE A 77 -6.75 -4.00 5.75
N LEU A 78 -7.39 -2.90 6.13
CA LEU A 78 -8.28 -2.79 7.28
C LEU A 78 -9.67 -2.37 6.83
N PHE A 79 -10.68 -2.98 7.43
CA PHE A 79 -12.08 -2.66 7.16
C PHE A 79 -12.80 -2.22 8.43
N PHE A 80 -13.49 -1.10 8.32
CA PHE A 80 -14.40 -0.61 9.35
C PHE A 80 -15.74 -0.24 8.71
N ALA A 81 -16.81 -0.21 9.49
CA ALA A 81 -18.10 0.25 9.01
C ALA A 81 -18.89 1.01 10.09
N ASP A 82 -19.81 1.84 9.64
CA ASP A 82 -20.91 2.34 10.46
C ASP A 82 -22.25 2.19 9.71
N ALA A 83 -23.27 2.96 10.10
CA ALA A 83 -24.60 2.89 9.49
C ALA A 83 -24.62 3.35 8.04
N ASP A 84 -23.67 4.21 7.64
CA ASP A 84 -23.71 4.92 6.37
C ASP A 84 -22.55 4.53 5.45
N TYR A 85 -21.39 4.18 6.00
CA TYR A 85 -20.16 3.97 5.24
C TYR A 85 -19.45 2.66 5.55
N LEU A 86 -18.89 2.07 4.47
CA LEU A 86 -17.80 1.10 4.55
C LEU A 86 -16.47 1.85 4.34
N TYR A 87 -15.56 1.69 5.29
CA TYR A 87 -14.21 2.24 5.24
C TYR A 87 -13.23 1.14 4.88
N CYS A 88 -12.57 1.27 3.73
CA CYS A 88 -11.44 0.44 3.32
C CYS A 88 -10.15 1.27 3.48
N ILE A 89 -9.23 0.81 4.33
CA ILE A 89 -7.94 1.46 4.53
C ILE A 89 -6.85 0.51 4.02
N TYR A 90 -6.17 0.93 2.95
CA TYR A 90 -5.01 0.26 2.40
C TYR A 90 -3.74 0.93 2.92
N LEU A 91 -2.83 0.13 3.45
CA LEU A 91 -1.52 0.52 3.94
C LEU A 91 -0.47 -0.17 3.09
N ALA A 92 0.51 0.57 2.57
CA ALA A 92 1.63 -0.02 1.87
C ALA A 92 2.92 0.77 2.12
N GLU A 93 4.02 0.05 2.33
CA GLU A 93 5.37 0.60 2.26
C GLU A 93 5.79 0.70 0.80
N ILE A 94 5.86 1.92 0.28
CA ILE A 94 6.17 2.18 -1.12
C ILE A 94 7.61 2.67 -1.25
N ASP A 95 8.27 2.32 -2.35
CA ASP A 95 9.60 2.84 -2.70
C ASP A 95 9.56 3.72 -3.96
N ALA A 96 10.73 4.04 -4.52
CA ALA A 96 10.85 4.90 -5.70
C ALA A 96 10.32 4.24 -7.00
N SER A 97 9.98 2.95 -6.99
CA SER A 97 9.35 2.27 -8.11
C SER A 97 7.86 2.57 -8.24
N LEU A 98 7.22 3.09 -7.17
CA LEU A 98 5.82 3.46 -7.22
C LEU A 98 5.63 4.79 -7.98
N GLU A 99 4.93 4.71 -9.10
CA GLU A 99 4.47 5.86 -9.85
C GLU A 99 3.20 6.41 -9.19
N ARG A 100 3.35 7.47 -8.39
CA ARG A 100 2.25 8.24 -7.78
C ARG A 100 1.21 8.77 -8.77
N GLY A 101 1.50 8.66 -10.06
CA GLY A 101 0.66 9.09 -11.16
C GLY A 101 1.02 10.46 -11.69
N ARG A 102 0.78 10.64 -12.99
CA ARG A 102 0.68 11.95 -13.61
C ARG A 102 -0.79 12.16 -13.98
N LEU A 103 -1.40 13.29 -13.62
CA LEU A 103 -2.74 13.64 -14.08
C LEU A 103 -2.71 13.79 -15.62
N VAL A 104 -3.17 12.78 -16.35
CA VAL A 104 -3.11 12.82 -17.82
C VAL A 104 -4.37 13.44 -18.41
N LYS A 105 -5.55 13.27 -17.78
CA LYS A 105 -6.83 13.95 -18.08
C LYS A 105 -7.89 13.68 -16.99
N ARG A 106 -8.85 14.61 -16.84
CA ARG A 106 -10.12 14.33 -16.15
C ARG A 106 -10.88 13.32 -17.03
N ASP A 107 -11.25 12.19 -16.44
CA ASP A 107 -12.19 11.17 -16.93
C ASP A 107 -11.71 9.99 -17.79
N GLN A 108 -10.45 9.83 -18.25
CA GLN A 108 -10.16 8.68 -19.15
C GLN A 108 -8.79 8.00 -19.12
N ASP A 109 -7.79 8.46 -18.36
CA ASP A 109 -6.56 7.67 -18.20
C ASP A 109 -5.69 8.25 -17.10
N THR A 110 -5.45 7.44 -16.07
CA THR A 110 -4.37 7.70 -15.11
C THR A 110 -3.32 6.62 -15.36
N GLN A 111 -2.19 6.99 -15.95
CA GLN A 111 -0.99 6.15 -15.83
C GLN A 111 -0.43 6.40 -14.44
N SER A 112 -0.86 5.57 -13.51
CA SER A 112 -0.47 5.59 -12.10
C SER A 112 -0.65 4.21 -11.51
N ASP A 113 0.18 3.88 -10.52
CA ASP A 113 -0.19 2.78 -9.62
C ASP A 113 -1.51 3.12 -8.93
N MET A 114 -2.37 2.12 -8.78
CA MET A 114 -3.71 2.30 -8.22
C MET A 114 -4.10 1.13 -7.34
N ILE A 115 -4.94 1.42 -6.36
CA ILE A 115 -5.64 0.42 -5.57
C ILE A 115 -6.98 0.19 -6.24
N ASP A 116 -7.25 -1.05 -6.64
CA ASP A 116 -8.54 -1.48 -7.19
C ASP A 116 -9.30 -2.29 -6.14
N PHE A 117 -10.46 -1.78 -5.75
CA PHE A 117 -11.32 -2.37 -4.74
C PHE A 117 -12.67 -2.75 -5.35
N LYS A 118 -13.05 -4.02 -5.22
CA LYS A 118 -14.30 -4.56 -5.78
C LYS A 118 -15.19 -5.11 -4.65
N ILE A 119 -16.45 -4.69 -4.62
CA ILE A 119 -17.44 -5.06 -3.61
C ILE A 119 -18.60 -5.80 -4.24
N ILE A 120 -19.00 -6.91 -3.61
CA ILE A 120 -20.27 -7.60 -3.88
C ILE A 120 -21.15 -7.41 -2.64
N THR A 121 -22.25 -6.69 -2.78
CA THR A 121 -23.10 -6.31 -1.62
C THR A 121 -24.17 -7.33 -1.29
N GLN A 122 -24.49 -8.25 -2.20
CA GLN A 122 -25.52 -9.27 -2.00
C GLN A 122 -25.01 -10.67 -2.36
N PRO A 123 -25.31 -11.70 -1.56
CA PRO A 123 -25.04 -13.08 -1.95
C PRO A 123 -25.73 -13.41 -3.27
N ASN A 124 -24.99 -13.97 -4.24
CA ASN A 124 -25.44 -14.33 -5.59
C ASN A 124 -25.66 -13.15 -6.57
N GLN A 125 -25.25 -11.94 -6.22
CA GLN A 125 -25.17 -10.85 -7.19
C GLN A 125 -24.13 -11.18 -8.26
N LEU A 126 -24.50 -10.97 -9.52
CA LEU A 126 -23.70 -11.29 -10.70
C LEU A 126 -22.91 -10.08 -11.22
N PHE A 127 -22.80 -9.03 -10.42
CA PHE A 127 -22.03 -7.83 -10.73
C PHE A 127 -21.37 -7.32 -9.45
N ALA A 128 -20.29 -6.57 -9.60
CA ALA A 128 -19.56 -5.94 -8.51
C ALA A 128 -19.53 -4.42 -8.66
N TYR A 129 -19.31 -3.72 -7.57
CA TYR A 129 -19.00 -2.29 -7.54
C TYR A 129 -17.50 -2.13 -7.42
N GLY A 130 -16.88 -1.44 -8.38
CA GLY A 130 -15.45 -1.20 -8.44
C GLY A 130 -15.09 0.24 -8.08
N PHE A 131 -13.97 0.39 -7.39
CA PHE A 131 -13.38 1.66 -7.02
C PHE A 131 -11.88 1.60 -7.30
N GLN A 132 -11.38 2.58 -8.04
CA GLN A 132 -9.96 2.75 -8.29
C GLN A 132 -9.48 4.03 -7.64
N ALA A 133 -8.40 3.97 -6.89
CA ALA A 133 -7.79 5.12 -6.24
C ALA A 133 -6.30 5.17 -6.52
N SER A 134 -5.80 6.30 -7.02
CA SER A 134 -4.38 6.55 -7.17
C SER A 134 -3.81 7.31 -5.96
N PRO A 135 -2.52 7.12 -5.62
CA PRO A 135 -1.83 7.91 -4.61
C PRO A 135 -1.84 9.42 -4.89
N GLY A 136 -2.02 9.82 -6.16
CA GLY A 136 -2.19 11.21 -6.57
C GLY A 136 -3.55 11.83 -6.22
N GLY A 137 -4.44 11.09 -5.56
CA GLY A 137 -5.75 11.58 -5.13
C GLY A 137 -6.82 11.51 -6.21
N VAL A 138 -6.59 10.75 -7.29
CA VAL A 138 -7.61 10.49 -8.31
C VAL A 138 -8.42 9.27 -7.89
N MET A 139 -9.74 9.36 -7.98
CA MET A 139 -10.64 8.26 -7.73
C MET A 139 -11.58 8.09 -8.93
N SER A 140 -11.85 6.84 -9.28
CA SER A 140 -12.84 6.45 -10.28
C SER A 140 -13.70 5.32 -9.73
N ASP A 141 -14.94 5.25 -10.17
CA ASP A 141 -15.90 4.22 -9.79
C ASP A 141 -16.60 3.63 -11.01
N TYR A 142 -17.00 2.37 -10.89
CA TYR A 142 -17.67 1.64 -11.96
C TYR A 142 -18.49 0.48 -11.42
N THR A 143 -19.41 -0.03 -12.22
CA THR A 143 -19.98 -1.37 -12.00
C THR A 143 -19.31 -2.36 -12.93
N LEU A 144 -19.17 -3.61 -12.48
CA LEU A 144 -18.51 -4.69 -13.23
C LEU A 144 -19.50 -5.83 -13.44
N ASP A 145 -19.81 -6.18 -14.68
CA ASP A 145 -20.70 -7.32 -14.98
C ASP A 145 -20.00 -8.70 -14.88
N THR A 146 -20.73 -9.78 -15.14
CA THR A 146 -20.18 -11.15 -15.16
C THR A 146 -19.11 -11.40 -16.21
N ALA A 147 -19.07 -10.57 -17.25
CA ALA A 147 -18.10 -10.63 -18.33
C ALA A 147 -16.90 -9.71 -18.07
N PHE A 148 -16.81 -9.14 -16.86
CA PHE A 148 -15.79 -8.18 -16.47
C PHE A 148 -15.80 -6.89 -17.31
N ASN A 149 -16.95 -6.52 -17.89
CA ASN A 149 -17.10 -5.23 -18.53
C ASN A 149 -17.39 -4.17 -17.46
N GLY A 150 -16.58 -3.11 -17.44
CA GLY A 150 -16.77 -1.95 -16.58
C GLY A 150 -17.77 -0.96 -17.19
N ASP A 151 -18.83 -0.64 -16.46
CA ASP A 151 -19.69 0.51 -16.72
C ASP A 151 -19.31 1.67 -15.78
N TRP A 152 -18.66 2.67 -16.37
CA TRP A 152 -18.14 3.88 -15.72
C TRP A 152 -19.16 5.02 -15.64
N SER A 153 -20.42 4.77 -16.03
CA SER A 153 -21.50 5.75 -15.88
C SER A 153 -22.11 5.77 -14.47
N TRP A 154 -21.76 4.78 -13.65
CA TRP A 154 -22.11 4.76 -12.24
C TRP A 154 -21.42 5.92 -11.51
N ASN A 155 -22.15 6.55 -10.59
CA ASN A 155 -21.69 7.71 -9.84
C ASN A 155 -22.04 7.48 -8.37
N SER A 156 -21.05 7.03 -7.61
CA SER A 156 -21.13 6.77 -6.18
C SER A 156 -20.79 8.03 -5.37
N ASP A 157 -21.23 8.04 -4.11
CA ASP A 157 -20.82 9.07 -3.13
C ASP A 157 -19.48 8.71 -2.44
N ALA A 158 -18.60 7.98 -3.12
CA ALA A 158 -17.32 7.56 -2.56
C ALA A 158 -16.40 8.77 -2.29
N ILE A 159 -15.59 8.64 -1.24
CA ILE A 159 -14.69 9.70 -0.78
C ILE A 159 -13.30 9.10 -0.60
N LEU A 160 -12.30 9.73 -1.21
CA LEU A 160 -10.90 9.38 -1.06
C LEU A 160 -10.20 10.36 -0.11
N SER A 161 -9.45 9.81 0.85
CA SER A 161 -8.52 10.55 1.71
C SER A 161 -7.16 9.86 1.66
N THR A 162 -6.10 10.63 1.44
CA THR A 162 -4.72 10.12 1.45
C THR A 162 -3.95 10.74 2.61
N GLU A 163 -3.14 9.92 3.28
CA GLU A 163 -2.19 10.36 4.31
C GLU A 163 -0.80 9.82 3.95
N VAL A 164 0.22 10.69 3.98
CA VAL A 164 1.62 10.31 3.73
C VAL A 164 2.40 10.55 5.02
N SER A 165 3.01 9.51 5.59
CA SER A 165 3.93 9.68 6.71
C SER A 165 5.25 10.28 6.22
N SER A 166 5.71 11.32 6.89
CA SER A 166 6.96 12.04 6.63
C SER A 166 8.15 11.41 7.34
#